data_AF-A0A1B3WSW3-F1
#
_entry.id   AF-A0A1B3WSW3-F1
#
_cell.length_a   1.000
_cell.length_b   1.000
_cell.length_c   1.000
_cell.angle_alpha   90.00
_cell.angle_beta   90.00
_cell.angle_gamma   90.00
#
_symmetry.space_group_name_H-M   'P 1'
#
loop_
_entity.id
_entity.type
_entity.pdbx_description
1 polymer ?
#
loop_
_entity_poly.entity_id
_entity_poly.type
_entity_poly.pdbx_seq_one_letter_code
_entity_poly.pdbx_strand_id
1 'polypeptide(L)'
;MNKKRIDSFGFSGFRFRRAEWALVLAAAVLFTCAAAFPACAADDAVPPADETIWVPVFEDSIAEPENFALPLGDMQEAGVTISRSLADGAYRWTIQSADRKYSLAAIPNLTIPADYQLKIEMDVQMPAFEPYACSGVVFAEKAGSFYNFMACSDRTYALFRNEAGDWRELIPFTPFTSVDPGDMIPVQIQVRGAWADFLIAGDFVDAFRVGNSDGNIGLFAQPIGTDPATIDFRRLSVSVSPQPVAAEAAPGGGVPDDLSRSLRMLYLKGRIPSVEGRFYPIEGKTLTLANMGYFDQAMFDHHAFDAMVQAKIKFKSAYDHPDFPHAGCGFTIRRIDASNYVQAFIALDGLIYLQGVRNGSFAPIIQYSYGTWSLEGEALLTLIAVDNKLTVMYNGRLMGTVTDASWFMKGDAGLTVFSGTNFDYGQSCEFSDIQYFVFDAEDSGASGS
;
A
#
# COMPACT_ATOMS: atom_id res chain seq x y z
N MET A 1 30.74 -42.10 -18.24
CA MET A 1 30.00 -43.37 -18.01
C MET A 1 29.40 -43.23 -16.61
N ASN A 2 28.10 -43.23 -16.31
CA ASN A 2 26.89 -43.69 -16.97
C ASN A 2 25.77 -42.67 -16.79
N LYS A 3 25.05 -42.39 -17.88
CA LYS A 3 23.76 -41.69 -17.93
C LYS A 3 22.69 -42.60 -17.31
N LYS A 4 21.81 -42.05 -16.47
CA LYS A 4 20.48 -42.63 -16.20
C LYS A 4 19.41 -41.71 -16.77
N ARG A 5 18.70 -42.24 -17.76
CA ARG A 5 17.43 -41.76 -18.32
C ARG A 5 16.35 -41.78 -17.23
N ILE A 6 15.51 -40.75 -17.22
CA ILE A 6 14.17 -40.82 -16.64
C ILE A 6 13.19 -40.68 -17.81
N ASP A 7 12.29 -41.65 -17.88
CA ASP A 7 11.36 -41.85 -18.96
C ASP A 7 10.15 -40.90 -18.90
N SER A 8 9.71 -40.57 -20.11
CA SER A 8 8.53 -39.86 -20.51
C SER A 8 7.23 -40.51 -20.03
N PHE A 9 6.36 -39.74 -19.38
CA PHE A 9 4.94 -40.07 -19.20
C PHE A 9 4.15 -39.58 -20.43
N GLY A 10 3.53 -40.53 -21.12
CA GLY A 10 2.58 -40.27 -22.20
C GLY A 10 1.17 -39.99 -21.65
N PHE A 11 0.58 -38.87 -22.05
CA PHE A 11 -0.84 -38.62 -21.92
C PHE A 11 -1.53 -38.87 -23.27
N SER A 12 -2.30 -39.95 -23.31
CA SER A 12 -3.46 -40.13 -24.20
C SER A 12 -4.41 -38.94 -24.00
N GLY A 13 -4.85 -38.21 -25.02
CA GLY A 13 -5.69 -38.73 -26.11
C GLY A 13 -7.17 -38.40 -25.85
N PHE A 14 -7.52 -37.12 -25.72
CA PHE A 14 -8.91 -36.67 -25.69
C PHE A 14 -9.29 -36.07 -27.06
N ARG A 15 -10.13 -36.80 -27.80
CA ARG A 15 -10.80 -36.34 -29.02
C ARG A 15 -12.10 -35.65 -28.63
N PHE A 16 -12.21 -34.33 -28.82
CA PHE A 16 -13.51 -33.66 -28.89
C PHE A 16 -13.99 -33.58 -30.34
N ARG A 17 -15.16 -34.18 -30.58
CA ARG A 17 -15.86 -34.15 -31.87
C ARG A 17 -16.50 -32.78 -32.09
N ARG A 18 -16.38 -32.29 -33.33
CA ARG A 18 -17.18 -31.22 -33.93
C ARG A 18 -18.66 -31.61 -33.96
N ALA A 19 -19.53 -30.66 -33.67
CA ALA A 19 -20.89 -30.59 -34.19
C ALA A 19 -21.30 -29.11 -34.32
N GLU A 20 -21.43 -28.66 -35.56
CA GLU A 20 -22.06 -27.41 -35.99
C GLU A 20 -23.59 -27.57 -35.91
N TRP A 21 -24.35 -26.53 -35.52
CA TRP A 21 -25.71 -26.15 -35.97
C TRP A 21 -25.99 -24.75 -35.36
N ALA A 22 -25.96 -23.65 -36.11
CA ALA A 22 -27.00 -23.08 -37.00
C ALA A 22 -27.86 -21.98 -36.34
N LEU A 23 -27.84 -20.81 -36.99
CA LEU A 23 -28.63 -19.59 -36.84
C LEU A 23 -30.16 -19.81 -36.75
N VAL A 24 -30.85 -19.01 -35.91
CA VAL A 24 -32.20 -18.40 -36.15
C VAL A 24 -32.27 -17.12 -35.27
N LEU A 25 -32.12 -15.89 -35.79
CA LEU A 25 -33.11 -14.96 -36.38
C LEU A 25 -34.35 -14.60 -35.52
N ALA A 26 -34.29 -13.38 -34.96
CA ALA A 26 -35.33 -12.35 -34.79
C ALA A 26 -36.73 -12.70 -34.27
N ALA A 27 -37.17 -11.98 -33.22
CA ALA A 27 -38.47 -11.30 -33.22
C ALA A 27 -38.50 -10.20 -32.14
N ALA A 28 -38.71 -8.97 -32.59
CA ALA A 28 -39.09 -7.83 -31.76
C ALA A 28 -40.53 -8.02 -31.25
N VAL A 29 -40.76 -7.78 -29.96
CA VAL A 29 -42.09 -7.46 -29.43
C VAL A 29 -41.94 -6.25 -28.51
N LEU A 30 -42.38 -5.10 -29.04
CA LEU A 30 -42.72 -3.91 -28.28
C LEU A 30 -43.94 -4.23 -27.41
N PHE A 31 -43.76 -4.29 -26.09
CA PHE A 31 -44.85 -4.18 -25.13
C PHE A 31 -44.68 -2.88 -24.35
N THR A 32 -45.42 -1.85 -24.76
CA THR A 32 -45.66 -0.64 -23.96
C THR A 32 -46.61 -0.99 -22.82
N CYS A 33 -46.06 -1.28 -21.64
CA CYS A 33 -46.82 -1.26 -20.38
C CYS A 33 -46.61 0.10 -19.71
N ALA A 34 -47.55 1.02 -19.94
CA ALA A 34 -47.72 2.21 -19.12
C ALA A 34 -48.40 1.78 -17.80
N ALA A 35 -47.60 1.33 -16.84
CA ALA A 35 -48.01 1.16 -15.46
C ALA A 35 -47.49 2.36 -14.65
N ALA A 36 -48.41 3.14 -14.09
CA ALA A 36 -48.12 4.20 -13.15
C ALA A 36 -47.53 3.58 -11.88
N PHE A 37 -46.21 3.66 -11.73
CA PHE A 37 -45.55 3.35 -10.47
C PHE A 37 -45.73 4.54 -9.51
N PRO A 38 -46.01 4.29 -8.21
CA PRO A 38 -45.92 5.32 -7.19
C PRO A 38 -44.48 5.85 -7.19
N ALA A 39 -44.32 7.16 -7.00
CA ALA A 39 -43.02 7.81 -6.90
C ALA A 39 -42.12 7.04 -5.93
N CYS A 40 -41.18 6.27 -6.47
CA CYS A 40 -40.00 5.87 -5.72
C CYS A 40 -39.40 7.17 -5.22
N ALA A 41 -39.27 7.27 -3.90
CA ALA A 41 -38.38 8.22 -3.27
C ALA A 41 -37.08 8.16 -4.07
N ALA A 42 -36.70 9.30 -4.66
CA ALA A 42 -35.40 9.43 -5.27
C ALA A 42 -34.39 8.97 -4.21
N ASP A 43 -33.58 7.98 -4.57
CA ASP A 43 -32.29 7.78 -3.93
C ASP A 43 -31.71 9.16 -3.67
N ASP A 44 -31.40 9.46 -2.41
CA ASP A 44 -30.47 10.51 -2.05
C ASP A 44 -29.12 10.09 -2.65
N ALA A 45 -28.99 10.28 -3.96
CA ALA A 45 -27.78 10.11 -4.70
C ALA A 45 -26.78 11.03 -4.03
N VAL A 46 -25.80 10.40 -3.38
CA VAL A 46 -24.59 11.07 -2.91
C VAL A 46 -24.17 12.01 -4.04
N PRO A 47 -24.12 13.33 -3.81
CA PRO A 47 -23.76 14.27 -4.86
C PRO A 47 -22.43 13.81 -5.46
N PRO A 48 -22.29 13.81 -6.80
CA PRO A 48 -21.03 13.42 -7.42
C PRO A 48 -19.92 14.22 -6.75
N ALA A 49 -18.94 13.52 -6.19
CA ALA A 49 -17.81 14.14 -5.52
C ALA A 49 -17.28 15.26 -6.41
N ASP A 50 -17.25 16.49 -5.87
CA ASP A 50 -16.81 17.69 -6.60
C ASP A 50 -15.54 17.36 -7.39
N GLU A 51 -15.62 17.48 -8.71
CA GLU A 51 -14.53 17.15 -9.61
C GLU A 51 -13.32 18.02 -9.24
N THR A 52 -12.22 17.38 -8.80
CA THR A 52 -11.03 18.11 -8.37
C THR A 52 -10.40 18.79 -9.59
N ILE A 53 -10.43 20.13 -9.60
CA ILE A 53 -9.86 20.93 -10.68
C ILE A 53 -8.35 21.07 -10.47
N TRP A 54 -7.56 20.49 -11.37
CA TRP A 54 -6.10 20.57 -11.33
C TRP A 54 -5.60 21.72 -12.20
N VAL A 55 -4.78 22.60 -11.61
CA VAL A 55 -4.13 23.72 -12.31
C VAL A 55 -2.66 23.39 -12.53
N PRO A 56 -2.17 23.32 -13.78
CA PRO A 56 -0.75 23.08 -14.04
C PRO A 56 0.09 24.26 -13.53
N VAL A 57 1.12 23.97 -12.74
CA VAL A 57 2.14 24.93 -12.26
C VAL A 57 3.49 24.71 -12.92
N PHE A 58 3.67 23.54 -13.53
CA PHE A 58 4.80 23.20 -14.37
C PHE A 58 4.32 22.23 -15.45
N GLU A 59 4.65 22.52 -16.69
CA GLU A 59 4.48 21.60 -17.79
C GLU A 59 5.66 21.81 -18.73
N ASP A 60 6.50 20.79 -18.86
CA ASP A 60 7.60 20.84 -19.81
C ASP A 60 7.14 20.21 -21.11
N SER A 61 6.92 21.04 -22.13
CA SER A 61 6.91 20.56 -23.50
C SER A 61 8.36 20.33 -23.90
N ILE A 62 8.88 19.14 -23.63
CA ILE A 62 10.24 18.66 -23.96
C ILE A 62 10.62 18.93 -25.45
N ALA A 63 9.64 19.28 -26.28
CA ALA A 63 9.75 19.74 -27.65
C ALA A 63 10.39 21.13 -27.87
N GLU A 64 10.51 22.02 -26.87
CA GLU A 64 11.05 23.38 -27.04
C GLU A 64 12.37 23.61 -26.27
N PRO A 65 13.55 23.42 -26.92
CA PRO A 65 14.85 23.42 -26.24
C PRO A 65 15.23 24.74 -25.55
N GLU A 66 14.72 25.88 -26.06
CA GLU A 66 15.17 27.21 -25.65
C GLU A 66 14.74 27.58 -24.22
N ASN A 67 13.73 26.89 -23.67
CA ASN A 67 13.17 27.13 -22.34
C ASN A 67 13.19 25.88 -21.44
N PHE A 68 13.96 24.85 -21.81
CA PHE A 68 14.01 23.61 -21.05
C PHE A 68 14.64 23.84 -19.67
N ALA A 69 13.90 23.55 -18.60
CA ALA A 69 14.26 23.97 -17.25
C ALA A 69 15.28 23.04 -16.56
N LEU A 70 15.49 21.83 -17.09
CA LEU A 70 16.34 20.81 -16.48
C LEU A 70 17.76 20.79 -17.10
N PRO A 71 18.78 20.28 -16.39
CA PRO A 71 20.17 20.32 -16.85
C PRO A 71 20.42 19.55 -18.15
N LEU A 72 21.13 20.16 -19.10
CA LEU A 72 21.60 19.52 -20.33
C LEU A 72 23.13 19.36 -20.32
N GLY A 73 23.62 18.46 -21.17
CA GLY A 73 25.05 18.21 -21.37
C GLY A 73 25.58 17.03 -20.58
N ASP A 74 26.90 16.86 -20.67
CA ASP A 74 27.62 15.78 -20.04
C ASP A 74 28.11 16.19 -18.64
N MET A 75 27.97 15.27 -17.69
CA MET A 75 28.46 15.43 -16.33
C MET A 75 29.16 14.14 -15.91
N GLN A 76 30.31 14.31 -15.25
CA GLN A 76 31.07 13.22 -14.66
C GLN A 76 31.33 13.54 -13.20
N GLU A 77 30.75 12.74 -12.29
CA GLU A 77 30.92 12.92 -10.86
C GLU A 77 31.05 11.57 -10.17
N ALA A 78 32.10 11.42 -9.35
CA ALA A 78 32.26 10.33 -8.40
C ALA A 78 31.94 8.91 -8.96
N GLY A 79 32.38 8.57 -10.16
CA GLY A 79 32.13 7.23 -10.76
C GLY A 79 30.78 7.08 -11.48
N VAL A 80 30.07 8.18 -11.71
CA VAL A 80 28.92 8.28 -12.62
C VAL A 80 29.31 9.14 -13.80
N THR A 81 29.02 8.65 -15.00
CA THR A 81 28.97 9.47 -16.21
C THR A 81 27.52 9.56 -16.63
N ILE A 82 27.03 10.78 -16.82
CA ILE A 82 25.69 11.03 -17.32
C ILE A 82 25.74 12.01 -18.50
N SER A 83 25.08 11.66 -19.58
CA SER A 83 24.81 12.55 -20.70
C SER A 83 23.31 12.86 -20.74
N ARG A 84 22.95 14.14 -20.72
CA ARG A 84 21.57 14.62 -20.77
C ARG A 84 21.35 15.40 -22.04
N SER A 85 20.36 14.99 -22.84
CA SER A 85 20.09 15.59 -24.15
C SER A 85 18.60 15.64 -24.44
N LEU A 86 18.21 16.48 -25.40
CA LEU A 86 16.87 16.47 -25.99
C LEU A 86 16.97 15.76 -27.34
N ALA A 87 16.28 14.64 -27.49
CA ALA A 87 16.30 13.84 -28.72
C ALA A 87 14.93 13.17 -28.91
N ASP A 88 14.42 13.20 -30.14
CA ASP A 88 13.16 12.50 -30.52
C ASP A 88 11.94 12.88 -29.66
N GLY A 89 11.89 14.14 -29.19
CA GLY A 89 10.84 14.62 -28.29
C GLY A 89 10.94 14.07 -26.86
N ALA A 90 12.11 13.55 -26.47
CA ALA A 90 12.41 13.05 -25.14
C ALA A 90 13.60 13.78 -24.52
N TYR A 91 13.54 13.95 -23.20
CA TYR A 91 14.69 14.25 -22.38
C TYR A 91 15.40 12.93 -22.07
N ARG A 92 16.51 12.70 -22.79
CA ARG A 92 17.23 11.44 -22.81
C ARG A 92 18.43 11.49 -21.89
N TRP A 93 18.49 10.54 -20.95
CA TRP A 93 19.62 10.34 -20.06
C TRP A 93 20.34 9.07 -20.50
N THR A 94 21.65 9.17 -20.74
CA THR A 94 22.52 8.00 -20.84
C THR A 94 23.41 7.97 -19.61
N ILE A 95 23.21 6.98 -18.74
CA ILE A 95 23.85 6.90 -17.42
C ILE A 95 24.70 5.64 -17.36
N GLN A 96 25.94 5.80 -16.92
CA GLN A 96 26.82 4.70 -16.58
C GLN A 96 27.34 4.91 -15.15
N SER A 97 27.19 3.90 -14.30
CA SER A 97 27.76 3.92 -12.95
C SER A 97 28.29 2.55 -12.56
N ALA A 98 29.60 2.45 -12.29
CA ALA A 98 30.20 1.21 -11.81
C ALA A 98 29.70 0.83 -10.40
N ASP A 99 29.38 1.84 -9.58
CA ASP A 99 28.95 1.70 -8.19
C ASP A 99 27.42 1.78 -8.03
N ARG A 100 26.66 1.70 -9.12
CA ARG A 100 25.17 1.80 -9.12
C ARG A 100 24.64 3.07 -8.47
N LYS A 101 25.36 4.18 -8.62
CA LYS A 101 24.91 5.48 -8.10
C LYS A 101 23.76 6.02 -8.95
N TYR A 102 22.84 6.71 -8.30
CA TYR A 102 21.72 7.36 -8.95
C TYR A 102 22.08 8.76 -9.44
N SER A 103 21.23 9.30 -10.30
CA SER A 103 21.23 10.70 -10.71
C SER A 103 19.86 11.32 -10.49
N LEU A 104 19.86 12.62 -10.22
CA LEU A 104 18.67 13.41 -9.91
C LEU A 104 18.73 14.72 -10.70
N ALA A 105 17.59 15.16 -11.22
CA ALA A 105 17.41 16.50 -11.76
C ALA A 105 16.11 17.09 -11.22
N ALA A 106 16.23 18.09 -10.35
CA ALA A 106 15.10 18.78 -9.77
C ALA A 106 14.65 19.95 -10.67
N ILE A 107 13.34 20.20 -10.70
CA ILE A 107 12.76 21.39 -11.30
C ILE A 107 13.19 22.60 -10.43
N PRO A 108 13.91 23.58 -10.99
CA PRO A 108 14.36 24.72 -10.22
C PRO A 108 13.17 25.60 -9.80
N ASN A 109 13.20 26.10 -8.56
CA ASN A 109 12.27 27.10 -8.02
C ASN A 109 10.79 26.68 -7.96
N LEU A 110 10.47 25.38 -8.09
CA LEU A 110 9.10 24.91 -7.90
C LEU A 110 8.86 24.62 -6.41
N THR A 111 8.08 25.48 -5.76
CA THR A 111 7.64 25.27 -4.37
C THR A 111 6.14 25.05 -4.34
N ILE A 112 5.71 23.94 -3.75
CA ILE A 112 4.29 23.61 -3.57
C ILE A 112 3.87 24.04 -2.15
N PRO A 113 2.89 24.94 -2.01
CA PRO A 113 2.37 25.33 -0.69
C PRO A 113 1.66 24.16 0.01
N ALA A 114 1.70 24.14 1.35
CA ALA A 114 1.16 23.04 2.16
C ALA A 114 -0.37 22.92 2.11
N ASP A 115 -1.07 23.98 1.71
CA ASP A 115 -2.53 24.07 1.54
C ASP A 115 -3.00 23.56 0.17
N TYR A 116 -2.11 23.01 -0.65
CA TYR A 116 -2.44 22.44 -1.96
C TYR A 116 -2.22 20.93 -2.00
N GLN A 117 -3.08 20.26 -2.76
CA GLN A 117 -2.86 18.93 -3.29
C GLN A 117 -1.91 19.02 -4.47
N LEU A 118 -1.15 17.95 -4.69
CA LEU A 118 -0.15 17.85 -5.73
C LEU A 118 -0.49 16.69 -6.66
N LYS A 119 -0.39 16.90 -7.96
CA LYS A 119 -0.43 15.85 -8.98
C LYS A 119 0.83 15.96 -9.82
N ILE A 120 1.61 14.89 -9.86
CA ILE A 120 2.80 14.78 -10.71
C ILE A 120 2.49 13.71 -11.76
N GLU A 121 2.75 14.02 -13.03
CA GLU A 121 2.58 13.08 -14.13
C GLU A 121 3.90 13.02 -14.91
N MET A 122 4.39 11.81 -15.16
CA MET A 122 5.65 11.55 -15.85
C MET A 122 5.51 10.37 -16.81
N ASP A 123 5.99 10.51 -18.04
CA ASP A 123 6.15 9.37 -18.95
C ASP A 123 7.63 9.00 -19.02
N VAL A 124 7.98 7.75 -18.67
CA VAL A 124 9.36 7.24 -18.69
C VAL A 124 9.49 5.96 -19.50
N GLN A 125 10.51 5.87 -20.35
CA GLN A 125 10.89 4.66 -21.06
C GLN A 125 12.30 4.25 -20.66
N MET A 126 12.47 2.95 -20.39
CA MET A 126 13.75 2.35 -19.98
C MET A 126 14.06 1.15 -20.90
N PRO A 127 15.28 0.60 -20.87
CA PRO A 127 15.61 -0.60 -21.66
C PRO A 127 14.75 -1.79 -21.25
N ALA A 128 14.46 -2.67 -22.21
CA ALA A 128 13.78 -3.93 -21.95
C ALA A 128 14.74 -4.89 -21.23
N PHE A 129 14.58 -5.00 -19.91
CA PHE A 129 15.39 -5.80 -18.98
C PHE A 129 16.86 -5.41 -18.84
N GLU A 130 17.63 -5.40 -19.93
CA GLU A 130 19.06 -5.09 -19.94
C GLU A 130 19.40 -3.89 -20.84
N PRO A 131 20.25 -2.96 -20.38
CA PRO A 131 20.77 -2.87 -19.01
C PRO A 131 19.67 -2.52 -18.00
N TYR A 132 19.71 -3.18 -16.84
CA TYR A 132 18.69 -3.03 -15.81
C TYR A 132 18.78 -1.63 -15.17
N ALA A 133 17.68 -0.89 -15.20
CA ALA A 133 17.57 0.45 -14.65
C ALA A 133 16.26 0.64 -13.90
N CYS A 134 16.27 1.58 -12.95
CA CYS A 134 15.09 2.08 -12.29
C CYS A 134 15.02 3.60 -12.46
N SER A 135 13.82 4.12 -12.72
CA SER A 135 13.60 5.54 -12.94
C SER A 135 12.22 5.95 -12.47
N GLY A 136 12.07 7.23 -12.13
CA GLY A 136 10.90 7.70 -11.43
C GLY A 136 10.93 9.18 -11.10
N VAL A 137 10.08 9.54 -10.14
CA VAL A 137 9.91 10.90 -9.67
C VAL A 137 10.44 11.01 -8.25
N VAL A 138 11.21 12.07 -8.00
CA VAL A 138 11.46 12.55 -6.64
C VAL A 138 10.49 13.67 -6.29
N PHE A 139 10.02 13.68 -5.05
CA PHE A 139 9.17 14.75 -4.54
C PHE A 139 9.45 15.01 -3.05
N ALA A 140 9.08 16.20 -2.59
CA ALA A 140 9.44 16.72 -1.28
C ALA A 140 10.97 16.70 -1.06
N GLU A 141 11.73 17.05 -2.12
CA GLU A 141 13.19 17.14 -2.03
C GLU A 141 13.59 18.41 -1.27
N LYS A 142 14.28 18.22 -0.15
CA LYS A 142 14.76 19.31 0.69
C LYS A 142 16.01 18.86 1.44
N ALA A 143 17.10 19.60 1.28
CA ALA A 143 18.37 19.35 1.95
C ALA A 143 18.87 17.89 1.79
N GLY A 144 18.69 17.31 0.59
CA GLY A 144 19.11 15.94 0.30
C GLY A 144 18.22 14.86 0.88
N SER A 145 17.05 15.20 1.42
CA SER A 145 16.00 14.24 1.80
C SER A 145 14.84 14.33 0.83
N PHE A 146 14.33 13.19 0.36
CA PHE A 146 13.24 13.14 -0.63
C PHE A 146 12.50 11.81 -0.62
N TYR A 147 11.26 11.80 -1.10
CA TYR A 147 10.59 10.56 -1.52
C TYR A 147 10.97 10.24 -2.96
N ASN A 148 11.06 8.95 -3.27
CA ASN A 148 11.35 8.45 -4.60
C ASN A 148 10.39 7.32 -4.94
N PHE A 149 9.47 7.60 -5.85
CA PHE A 149 8.62 6.58 -6.46
C PHE A 149 9.20 6.23 -7.82
N MET A 150 9.58 4.97 -8.01
CA MET A 150 10.27 4.49 -9.20
C MET A 150 9.60 3.24 -9.76
N ALA A 151 9.69 3.09 -11.08
CA ALA A 151 9.49 1.84 -11.80
C ALA A 151 10.85 1.32 -12.29
N CYS A 152 10.96 0.02 -12.51
CA CYS A 152 12.17 -0.62 -13.03
C CYS A 152 11.90 -1.41 -14.31
N SER A 153 12.96 -1.68 -15.06
CA SER A 153 12.93 -2.42 -16.33
C SER A 153 12.33 -3.84 -16.25
N ASP A 154 12.16 -4.41 -15.05
CA ASP A 154 11.60 -5.74 -14.81
C ASP A 154 10.09 -5.73 -14.48
N ARG A 155 9.44 -4.56 -14.59
CA ARG A 155 8.05 -4.30 -14.21
C ARG A 155 7.79 -4.43 -12.71
N THR A 156 8.74 -3.97 -11.91
CA THR A 156 8.52 -3.69 -10.49
C THR A 156 8.46 -2.19 -10.23
N TYR A 157 7.72 -1.80 -9.20
CA TYR A 157 7.70 -0.43 -8.69
C TYR A 157 8.01 -0.42 -7.19
N ALA A 158 8.52 0.69 -6.67
CA ALA A 158 8.81 0.86 -5.26
C ALA A 158 8.71 2.32 -4.82
N LEU A 159 8.56 2.53 -3.51
CA LEU A 159 8.66 3.83 -2.86
C LEU A 159 9.75 3.78 -1.81
N PHE A 160 10.71 4.70 -1.91
CA PHE A 160 11.76 4.90 -0.94
C PHE A 160 11.71 6.31 -0.35
N ARG A 161 12.23 6.43 0.88
CA ARG A 161 12.62 7.71 1.48
C ARG A 161 14.14 7.73 1.55
N ASN A 162 14.75 8.77 0.98
CA ASN A 162 16.14 9.09 1.26
C ASN A 162 16.19 10.19 2.34
N GLU A 163 17.00 9.99 3.38
CA GLU A 163 17.25 10.97 4.44
C GLU A 163 18.76 11.23 4.52
N ALA A 164 19.23 12.22 3.75
CA ALA A 164 20.64 12.60 3.68
C ALA A 164 21.58 11.41 3.35
N GLY A 165 21.15 10.56 2.42
CA GLY A 165 21.91 9.39 1.98
C GLY A 165 21.48 8.07 2.62
N ASP A 166 20.74 8.07 3.73
CA ASP A 166 20.15 6.86 4.29
C ASP A 166 18.87 6.49 3.53
N TRP A 167 18.77 5.24 3.09
CA TRP A 167 17.67 4.77 2.25
C TRP A 167 16.74 3.87 3.05
N ARG A 168 15.47 4.28 3.15
CA ARG A 168 14.42 3.51 3.79
C ARG A 168 13.37 3.08 2.77
N GLU A 169 13.15 1.77 2.68
CA GLU A 169 12.06 1.20 1.89
C GLU A 169 10.71 1.45 2.57
N LEU A 170 9.79 2.09 1.85
CA LEU A 170 8.41 2.35 2.30
C LEU A 170 7.43 1.39 1.65
N ILE A 171 7.54 1.22 0.32
CA ILE A 171 6.87 0.19 -0.46
C ILE A 171 7.96 -0.66 -1.13
N PRO A 172 7.97 -1.99 -0.91
CA PRO A 172 8.94 -2.88 -1.54
C PRO A 172 8.73 -2.98 -3.05
N PHE A 173 9.75 -3.46 -3.75
CA PHE A 173 9.62 -3.81 -5.16
C PHE A 173 8.44 -4.76 -5.39
N THR A 174 7.39 -4.23 -6.02
CA THR A 174 6.12 -4.90 -6.22
C THR A 174 5.84 -4.99 -7.72
N PRO A 175 5.46 -6.16 -8.25
CA PRO A 175 5.21 -6.32 -9.68
C PRO A 175 3.97 -5.55 -10.14
N PHE A 176 4.01 -5.04 -11.36
CA PHE A 176 2.86 -4.54 -12.11
C PHE A 176 2.83 -5.16 -13.51
N THR A 177 1.66 -5.15 -14.16
CA THR A 177 1.46 -5.83 -15.47
C THR A 177 0.83 -4.93 -16.52
N SER A 178 0.61 -3.66 -16.22
CA SER A 178 -0.11 -2.73 -17.10
C SER A 178 0.70 -2.23 -18.29
N VAL A 179 2.02 -2.45 -18.30
CA VAL A 179 2.94 -2.01 -19.37
C VAL A 179 3.95 -3.12 -19.67
N ASP A 180 4.27 -3.32 -20.96
CA ASP A 180 5.29 -4.27 -21.39
C ASP A 180 6.72 -3.72 -21.19
N PRO A 181 7.72 -4.58 -20.94
CA PRO A 181 9.10 -4.14 -20.76
C PRO A 181 9.63 -3.41 -22.01
N GLY A 182 10.21 -2.24 -21.81
CA GLY A 182 10.74 -1.40 -22.90
C GLY A 182 9.74 -0.40 -23.48
N ASP A 183 8.46 -0.51 -23.16
CA ASP A 183 7.46 0.48 -23.54
C ASP A 183 7.51 1.72 -22.61
N MET A 184 6.82 2.77 -23.03
CA MET A 184 6.63 3.97 -22.21
C MET A 184 5.74 3.64 -21.00
N ILE A 185 6.19 4.04 -19.81
CA ILE A 185 5.50 3.83 -18.53
C ILE A 185 4.94 5.18 -18.07
N PRO A 186 3.62 5.42 -18.18
CA PRO A 186 2.99 6.58 -17.58
C PRO A 186 2.93 6.40 -16.07
N VAL A 187 3.50 7.34 -15.32
CA VAL A 187 3.51 7.38 -13.87
C VAL A 187 2.73 8.59 -13.41
N GLN A 188 1.85 8.40 -12.44
CA GLN A 188 1.13 9.48 -11.80
C GLN A 188 1.21 9.35 -10.28
N ILE A 189 1.48 10.47 -9.61
CA ILE A 189 1.50 10.59 -8.16
C ILE A 189 0.51 11.67 -7.76
N GLN A 190 -0.44 11.35 -6.88
CA GLN A 190 -1.38 12.34 -6.34
C GLN A 190 -1.20 12.44 -4.82
N VAL A 191 -0.67 13.56 -4.35
CA VAL A 191 -0.53 13.85 -2.92
C VAL A 191 -1.71 14.68 -2.44
N ARG A 192 -2.44 14.17 -1.46
CA ARG A 192 -3.59 14.82 -0.83
C ARG A 192 -3.38 14.80 0.68
N GLY A 193 -3.24 15.92 1.37
CA GLY A 193 -2.80 15.94 2.76
C GLY A 193 -1.53 15.09 2.98
N ALA A 194 -1.58 14.18 3.95
CA ALA A 194 -0.46 13.30 4.32
C ALA A 194 -0.41 11.97 3.54
N TRP A 195 -1.07 11.84 2.39
CA TRP A 195 -0.97 10.61 1.59
C TRP A 195 -0.68 10.86 0.12
N ALA A 196 0.06 9.94 -0.47
CA ALA A 196 0.29 9.85 -1.90
C ALA A 196 -0.38 8.59 -2.46
N ASP A 197 -1.21 8.76 -3.49
CA ASP A 197 -1.68 7.70 -4.37
C ASP A 197 -0.70 7.55 -5.54
N PHE A 198 -0.36 6.32 -5.91
CA PHE A 198 0.55 6.00 -6.99
C PHE A 198 -0.19 5.22 -8.07
N LEU A 199 -0.05 5.67 -9.31
CA LEU A 199 -0.68 5.04 -10.46
C LEU A 199 0.36 4.78 -11.56
N ILE A 200 0.21 3.65 -12.26
CA ILE A 200 1.02 3.27 -13.42
C ILE A 200 0.09 2.91 -14.57
N ALA A 201 0.23 3.60 -15.70
CA ALA A 201 -0.67 3.50 -16.86
C ALA A 201 -2.16 3.75 -16.50
N GLY A 202 -2.41 4.59 -15.49
CA GLY A 202 -3.75 4.89 -14.99
C GLY A 202 -4.29 3.90 -13.96
N ASP A 203 -3.63 2.74 -13.78
CA ASP A 203 -4.01 1.77 -12.77
C ASP A 203 -3.46 2.19 -11.39
N PHE A 204 -4.31 2.17 -10.37
CA PHE A 204 -3.87 2.34 -8.99
C PHE A 204 -2.97 1.16 -8.59
N VAL A 205 -1.72 1.46 -8.21
CA VAL A 205 -0.77 0.43 -7.76
C VAL A 205 -0.55 0.47 -6.26
N ASP A 206 -0.53 1.66 -5.65
CA ASP A 206 -0.35 1.78 -4.20
C ASP A 206 -0.80 3.11 -3.61
N ALA A 207 -0.89 3.16 -2.28
CA ALA A 207 -1.00 4.40 -1.53
C ALA A 207 -0.12 4.34 -0.28
N PHE A 208 0.50 5.46 0.08
CA PHE A 208 1.35 5.53 1.26
C PHE A 208 1.21 6.86 1.98
N ARG A 209 1.36 6.82 3.31
CA ARG A 209 1.37 8.02 4.14
C ARG A 209 2.71 8.73 3.98
N VAL A 210 2.69 9.92 3.41
CA VAL A 210 3.87 10.77 3.24
C VAL A 210 3.84 11.90 4.27
N GLY A 211 5.01 12.36 4.68
CA GLY A 211 5.16 13.57 5.47
C GLY A 211 4.82 14.83 4.67
N ASN A 212 5.34 15.97 5.12
CA ASN A 212 5.20 17.22 4.36
C ASN A 212 5.72 17.04 2.92
N SER A 213 4.94 17.49 1.95
CA SER A 213 5.30 17.46 0.53
C SER A 213 6.04 18.71 0.08
N ASP A 214 6.50 19.54 1.02
CA ASP A 214 7.30 20.72 0.73
C ASP A 214 8.68 20.34 0.19
N GLY A 215 9.10 21.02 -0.88
CA GLY A 215 10.38 20.77 -1.51
C GLY A 215 10.28 20.68 -3.03
N ASN A 216 11.41 20.39 -3.64
CA ASN A 216 11.49 20.28 -5.09
C ASN A 216 10.90 18.95 -5.57
N ILE A 217 10.49 18.97 -6.83
CA ILE A 217 10.07 17.80 -7.60
C ILE A 217 11.08 17.60 -8.71
N GLY A 218 11.37 16.36 -9.07
CA GLY A 218 12.37 16.07 -10.08
C GLY A 218 12.29 14.68 -10.65
N LEU A 219 13.22 14.40 -11.55
CA LEU A 219 13.41 13.10 -12.16
C LEU A 219 14.53 12.35 -11.46
N PHE A 220 14.35 11.04 -11.33
CA PHE A 220 15.30 10.10 -10.76
C PHE A 220 15.65 9.03 -11.78
N ALA A 221 16.92 8.64 -11.82
CA ALA A 221 17.33 7.46 -12.55
C ALA A 221 18.55 6.79 -11.91
N GLN A 222 18.57 5.46 -11.92
CA GLN A 222 19.65 4.66 -11.39
C GLN A 222 19.90 3.45 -12.30
N PRO A 223 21.06 3.37 -12.97
CA PRO A 223 21.50 2.12 -13.58
C PRO A 223 21.91 1.14 -12.48
N ILE A 224 21.42 -0.09 -12.57
CA ILE A 224 21.77 -1.17 -11.64
C ILE A 224 22.88 -2.05 -12.24
N GLY A 225 22.96 -2.11 -13.57
CA GLY A 225 24.08 -2.69 -14.31
C GLY A 225 25.27 -1.74 -14.46
N THR A 226 26.39 -2.27 -14.95
CA THR A 226 27.61 -1.49 -15.26
C THR A 226 27.61 -0.90 -16.67
N ASP A 227 26.75 -1.43 -17.55
CA ASP A 227 26.61 -0.96 -18.91
C ASP A 227 25.79 0.34 -18.96
N PRO A 228 26.07 1.24 -19.91
CA PRO A 228 25.30 2.48 -20.05
C PRO A 228 23.82 2.21 -20.31
N ALA A 229 22.95 2.73 -19.45
CA ALA A 229 21.50 2.65 -19.61
C ALA A 229 20.96 3.96 -20.21
N THR A 230 20.09 3.83 -21.21
CA THR A 230 19.37 4.96 -21.83
C THR A 230 17.95 5.03 -21.30
N ILE A 231 17.56 6.19 -20.79
CA ILE A 231 16.26 6.45 -20.18
C ILE A 231 15.68 7.71 -20.83
N ASP A 232 14.47 7.59 -21.35
CA ASP A 232 13.78 8.66 -22.06
C ASP A 232 12.58 9.16 -21.25
N PHE A 233 12.54 10.46 -20.96
CA PHE A 233 11.37 11.12 -20.35
C PHE A 233 10.64 11.94 -21.42
N ARG A 234 9.31 11.80 -21.56
CA ARG A 234 8.54 12.50 -22.61
C ARG A 234 7.48 13.47 -22.12
N ARG A 235 7.07 13.34 -20.87
CA ARG A 235 6.10 14.23 -20.24
C ARG A 235 6.53 14.40 -18.80
N LEU A 236 6.56 15.64 -18.34
CA LEU A 236 6.66 15.95 -16.91
C LEU A 236 5.73 17.13 -16.67
N SER A 237 4.64 16.89 -15.95
CA SER A 237 3.75 17.94 -15.50
C SER A 237 3.57 17.87 -14.00
N VAL A 238 3.44 19.05 -13.41
CA VAL A 238 3.07 19.23 -12.01
C VAL A 238 1.86 20.13 -12.00
N SER A 239 0.79 19.63 -11.40
CA SER A 239 -0.44 20.37 -11.18
C SER A 239 -0.77 20.45 -9.70
N VAL A 240 -1.46 21.50 -9.30
CA VAL A 240 -1.95 21.68 -7.94
C VAL A 240 -3.45 21.91 -7.94
N SER A 241 -4.07 21.57 -6.82
CA SER A 241 -5.45 21.92 -6.52
C SER A 241 -5.49 22.35 -5.05
N PRO A 242 -6.31 23.33 -4.64
CA PRO A 242 -6.51 23.58 -3.22
C PRO A 242 -6.84 22.27 -2.47
N GLN A 243 -6.28 22.09 -1.27
CA GLN A 243 -6.74 21.02 -0.38
C GLN A 243 -8.22 21.26 -0.09
N PRO A 244 -9.04 20.21 -0.03
CA PRO A 244 -10.42 20.37 0.40
C PRO A 244 -10.35 20.94 1.81
N VAL A 245 -11.10 22.01 2.09
CA VAL A 245 -11.28 22.45 3.47
C VAL A 245 -11.84 21.24 4.20
N ALA A 246 -11.13 20.76 5.23
CA ALA A 246 -11.58 19.60 6.00
C ALA A 246 -13.05 19.82 6.33
N ALA A 247 -13.93 18.99 5.75
CA ALA A 247 -15.33 19.07 6.07
C ALA A 247 -15.41 18.91 7.60
N GLU A 248 -16.08 19.84 8.28
CA GLU A 248 -16.39 19.63 9.70
C GLU A 248 -16.95 18.22 9.81
N ALA A 249 -16.27 17.37 10.58
CA ALA A 249 -16.63 15.98 10.74
C ALA A 249 -18.14 15.94 10.97
N ALA A 250 -18.88 15.35 10.02
CA ALA A 250 -20.32 15.39 10.04
C ALA A 250 -20.78 15.02 11.46
N PRO A 251 -21.65 15.83 12.11
CA PRO A 251 -22.06 15.56 13.47
C PRO A 251 -22.82 14.24 13.49
N GLY A 252 -22.13 13.15 13.89
CA GLY A 252 -22.63 11.80 13.70
C GLY A 252 -21.60 10.67 13.56
N GLY A 253 -20.30 10.90 13.80
CA GLY A 253 -19.31 9.81 13.86
C GLY A 253 -18.87 9.29 12.49
N GLY A 254 -18.49 10.21 11.60
CA GLY A 254 -17.83 9.85 10.34
C GLY A 254 -16.52 9.09 10.56
N VAL A 255 -16.16 8.24 9.59
CA VAL A 255 -14.89 7.52 9.55
C VAL A 255 -13.74 8.54 9.44
N PRO A 256 -12.72 8.54 10.34
CA PRO A 256 -11.59 9.45 10.25
C PRO A 256 -10.90 9.40 8.88
N ASP A 257 -10.45 10.53 8.34
CA ASP A 257 -9.84 10.60 6.99
C ASP A 257 -8.69 9.60 6.77
N ASP A 258 -7.80 9.46 7.76
CA ASP A 258 -6.68 8.51 7.71
C ASP A 258 -7.17 7.04 7.64
N LEU A 259 -8.29 6.73 8.30
CA LEU A 259 -8.94 5.42 8.23
C LEU A 259 -9.61 5.23 6.87
N SER A 260 -10.39 6.21 6.40
CA SER A 260 -11.08 6.20 5.10
C SER A 260 -10.10 5.95 3.95
N ARG A 261 -8.90 6.53 4.01
CA ARG A 261 -7.85 6.29 3.01
C ARG A 261 -7.24 4.91 3.10
N SER A 262 -7.02 4.39 4.30
CA SER A 262 -6.58 3.02 4.51
C SER A 262 -7.61 2.03 3.95
N LEU A 263 -8.90 2.25 4.21
CA LEU A 263 -10.01 1.46 3.65
C LEU A 263 -10.03 1.52 2.12
N ARG A 264 -9.93 2.72 1.52
CA ARG A 264 -9.87 2.88 0.06
C ARG A 264 -8.68 2.12 -0.55
N MET A 265 -7.49 2.23 0.04
CA MET A 265 -6.31 1.49 -0.42
C MET A 265 -6.55 -0.02 -0.36
N LEU A 266 -7.07 -0.53 0.76
CA LEU A 266 -7.37 -1.95 0.94
C LEU A 266 -8.41 -2.44 -0.06
N TYR A 267 -9.44 -1.65 -0.35
CA TYR A 267 -10.48 -1.96 -1.33
C TYR A 267 -9.90 -2.02 -2.75
N LEU A 268 -9.16 -0.99 -3.18
CA LEU A 268 -8.53 -0.94 -4.50
C LEU A 268 -7.51 -2.07 -4.70
N LYS A 269 -6.87 -2.54 -3.61
CA LYS A 269 -5.99 -3.73 -3.63
C LYS A 269 -6.72 -5.06 -3.47
N GLY A 270 -8.05 -5.09 -3.47
CA GLY A 270 -8.86 -6.30 -3.34
C GLY A 270 -8.67 -7.04 -2.01
N ARG A 271 -8.22 -6.33 -0.96
CA ARG A 271 -8.00 -6.89 0.39
C ARG A 271 -9.28 -6.95 1.21
N ILE A 272 -10.19 -6.02 0.94
CA ILE A 272 -11.55 -5.96 1.49
C ILE A 272 -12.56 -5.83 0.33
N PRO A 273 -13.79 -6.31 0.49
CA PRO A 273 -14.82 -6.25 -0.56
C PRO A 273 -15.54 -4.90 -0.64
N SER A 274 -15.54 -4.12 0.45
CA SER A 274 -16.22 -2.82 0.54
C SER A 274 -15.53 -1.88 1.52
N VAL A 275 -15.80 -0.58 1.40
CA VAL A 275 -15.43 0.46 2.37
C VAL A 275 -16.57 0.85 3.30
N GLU A 276 -17.76 0.28 3.09
CA GLU A 276 -18.95 0.52 3.90
C GLU A 276 -18.88 -0.21 5.24
N GLY A 277 -19.41 0.44 6.28
CA GLY A 277 -19.41 -0.11 7.63
C GLY A 277 -19.58 0.95 8.70
N ARG A 278 -19.31 0.54 9.94
CA ARG A 278 -19.51 1.34 11.14
C ARG A 278 -18.21 1.54 11.90
N PHE A 279 -17.91 2.80 12.19
CA PHE A 279 -16.75 3.20 12.98
C PHE A 279 -17.10 3.31 14.47
N TYR A 280 -16.24 2.74 15.31
CA TYR A 280 -16.32 2.76 16.76
C TYR A 280 -14.99 3.32 17.30
N PRO A 281 -14.97 4.56 17.81
CA PRO A 281 -13.80 5.07 18.51
C PRO A 281 -13.68 4.33 19.85
N ILE A 282 -12.49 3.80 20.14
CA ILE A 282 -12.22 3.12 21.41
C ILE A 282 -11.27 4.00 22.24
N GLU A 283 -11.58 4.15 23.53
CA GLU A 283 -10.74 4.92 24.45
C GLU A 283 -9.35 4.28 24.57
N GLY A 284 -8.31 5.12 24.60
CA GLY A 284 -6.94 4.67 24.80
C GLY A 284 -6.77 3.89 26.11
N LYS A 285 -5.87 2.91 26.12
CA LYS A 285 -5.69 2.00 27.26
C LYS A 285 -4.25 1.57 27.39
N THR A 286 -3.78 1.43 28.62
CA THR A 286 -2.50 0.79 28.92
C THR A 286 -2.73 -0.61 29.48
N LEU A 287 -2.05 -1.60 28.92
CA LEU A 287 -1.97 -2.96 29.44
C LEU A 287 -0.55 -3.25 29.91
N THR A 288 -0.42 -3.85 31.09
CA THR A 288 0.86 -4.32 31.62
C THR A 288 0.74 -5.78 32.04
N LEU A 289 1.79 -6.57 31.85
CA LEU A 289 1.82 -7.98 32.25
C LEU A 289 3.22 -8.45 32.60
N ALA A 290 3.40 -8.92 33.84
CA ALA A 290 4.61 -9.55 34.38
C ALA A 290 4.37 -11.04 34.71
N ASN A 291 4.10 -11.83 33.69
CA ASN A 291 3.87 -13.28 33.79
C ASN A 291 4.38 -13.98 32.52
N MET A 292 5.65 -14.40 32.56
CA MET A 292 6.37 -15.03 31.46
C MET A 292 5.64 -16.27 30.93
N GLY A 293 5.48 -16.36 29.62
CA GLY A 293 4.72 -17.42 28.95
C GLY A 293 3.22 -17.17 28.88
N TYR A 294 2.72 -16.04 29.42
CA TYR A 294 1.32 -15.66 29.35
C TYR A 294 1.13 -14.34 28.57
N PHE A 295 -0.11 -14.13 28.16
CA PHE A 295 -0.61 -12.90 27.58
C PHE A 295 -1.93 -12.51 28.28
N ASP A 296 -2.31 -11.26 28.17
CA ASP A 296 -3.59 -10.75 28.66
C ASP A 296 -4.34 -10.01 27.55
N GLN A 297 -5.66 -9.93 27.67
CA GLN A 297 -6.56 -9.38 26.66
C GLN A 297 -7.55 -8.39 27.27
N ALA A 298 -7.73 -7.27 26.59
CA ALA A 298 -8.83 -6.35 26.86
C ALA A 298 -9.76 -6.30 25.65
N MET A 299 -10.92 -6.96 25.75
CA MET A 299 -11.90 -7.04 24.67
C MET A 299 -12.71 -5.74 24.55
N PHE A 300 -13.13 -5.43 23.33
CA PHE A 300 -14.09 -4.36 23.05
C PHE A 300 -15.52 -4.85 23.29
N ASP A 301 -16.43 -3.94 23.63
CA ASP A 301 -17.85 -4.25 23.87
C ASP A 301 -18.66 -4.27 22.56
N HIS A 302 -18.06 -4.82 21.50
CA HIS A 302 -18.61 -4.83 20.15
C HIS A 302 -18.30 -6.16 19.45
N HIS A 303 -19.36 -6.91 19.14
CA HIS A 303 -19.28 -8.14 18.36
C HIS A 303 -19.24 -7.80 16.85
N ALA A 304 -18.27 -8.37 16.12
CA ALA A 304 -18.20 -8.22 14.67
C ALA A 304 -17.76 -9.51 13.97
N PHE A 305 -18.20 -9.66 12.73
CA PHE A 305 -17.77 -10.74 11.84
C PHE A 305 -16.51 -10.36 11.09
N ASP A 306 -16.61 -9.21 10.44
CA ASP A 306 -15.58 -8.64 9.61
C ASP A 306 -15.24 -7.28 10.18
N ALA A 307 -13.98 -7.10 10.55
CA ALA A 307 -13.55 -5.89 11.21
C ALA A 307 -12.08 -5.56 10.95
N MET A 308 -11.77 -4.28 11.09
CA MET A 308 -10.42 -3.74 11.14
C MET A 308 -10.20 -3.12 12.52
N VAL A 309 -9.07 -3.45 13.13
CA VAL A 309 -8.56 -2.80 14.35
C VAL A 309 -7.25 -2.12 13.99
N GLN A 310 -7.12 -0.85 14.32
CA GLN A 310 -5.90 -0.08 14.20
C GLN A 310 -5.62 0.68 15.49
N ALA A 311 -4.36 0.77 15.90
CA ALA A 311 -3.96 1.61 17.03
C ALA A 311 -2.51 2.05 16.92
N LYS A 312 -2.20 3.21 17.48
CA LYS A 312 -0.83 3.58 17.83
C LYS A 312 -0.46 2.87 19.14
N ILE A 313 0.64 2.15 19.12
CA ILE A 313 1.11 1.31 20.21
C ILE A 313 2.49 1.79 20.60
N LYS A 314 2.63 2.29 21.83
CA LYS A 314 3.93 2.44 22.49
C LYS A 314 4.18 1.22 23.35
N PHE A 315 5.34 0.60 23.19
CA PHE A 315 5.69 -0.61 23.91
C PHE A 315 7.01 -0.44 24.66
N LYS A 316 7.13 -1.10 25.81
CA LYS A 316 8.36 -1.11 26.61
C LYS A 316 8.44 -2.38 27.46
N SER A 317 9.62 -3.01 27.47
CA SER A 317 9.92 -4.09 28.41
C SER A 317 10.62 -3.55 29.65
N ALA A 318 10.28 -4.09 30.82
CA ALA A 318 10.95 -3.82 32.07
C ALA A 318 12.30 -4.56 32.21
N TYR A 319 12.54 -5.59 31.38
CA TYR A 319 13.74 -6.40 31.42
C TYR A 319 14.54 -6.24 30.13
N ASP A 320 15.87 -6.24 30.23
CA ASP A 320 16.75 -6.07 29.07
C ASP A 320 16.89 -7.35 28.20
N HIS A 321 16.46 -8.50 28.74
CA HIS A 321 16.53 -9.80 28.07
C HIS A 321 15.22 -10.60 28.19
N PRO A 322 14.06 -10.03 27.81
CA PRO A 322 12.81 -10.76 27.84
C PRO A 322 12.86 -11.92 26.84
N ASP A 323 11.88 -12.83 26.92
CA ASP A 323 11.63 -13.78 25.85
C ASP A 323 11.10 -13.03 24.61
N PHE A 324 12.03 -12.52 23.79
CA PHE A 324 11.74 -11.55 22.72
C PHE A 324 10.59 -11.97 21.77
N PRO A 325 10.50 -13.25 21.31
CA PRO A 325 9.39 -13.71 20.46
C PRO A 325 8.02 -13.73 21.16
N HIS A 326 7.99 -13.77 22.49
CA HIS A 326 6.77 -13.86 23.31
C HIS A 326 6.60 -12.64 24.24
N ALA A 327 7.20 -11.52 23.86
CA ALA A 327 7.07 -10.22 24.49
C ALA A 327 6.55 -9.24 23.43
N GLY A 328 5.47 -8.52 23.69
CA GLY A 328 4.92 -7.66 22.66
C GLY A 328 3.52 -7.14 22.88
N CYS A 329 3.02 -6.42 21.88
CA CYS A 329 1.75 -5.70 21.92
C CYS A 329 0.99 -5.90 20.62
N GLY A 330 -0.33 -6.05 20.69
CA GLY A 330 -1.11 -6.26 19.49
C GLY A 330 -2.61 -6.38 19.72
N PHE A 331 -3.25 -7.15 18.85
CA PHE A 331 -4.69 -7.32 18.83
C PHE A 331 -5.08 -8.78 18.86
N THR A 332 -6.22 -9.03 19.50
CA THR A 332 -7.02 -10.24 19.30
C THR A 332 -8.20 -9.87 18.42
N ILE A 333 -8.56 -10.72 17.45
CA ILE A 333 -9.75 -10.57 16.61
C ILE A 333 -10.42 -11.93 16.41
N ARG A 334 -11.69 -11.93 16.01
CA ARG A 334 -12.45 -13.16 15.73
C ARG A 334 -12.50 -14.11 16.94
N ARG A 335 -12.55 -13.56 18.16
CA ARG A 335 -12.60 -14.33 19.40
C ARG A 335 -14.00 -14.87 19.67
N ILE A 336 -14.17 -16.19 19.68
CA ILE A 336 -15.39 -16.83 20.19
C ILE A 336 -15.31 -17.01 21.71
N ASP A 337 -14.18 -17.50 22.19
CA ASP A 337 -13.96 -17.83 23.59
C ASP A 337 -12.47 -17.73 23.95
N ALA A 338 -12.08 -18.15 25.15
CA ALA A 338 -10.68 -18.10 25.62
C ALA A 338 -9.74 -19.12 24.95
N SER A 339 -10.26 -20.00 24.10
CA SER A 339 -9.53 -21.07 23.42
C SER A 339 -9.57 -20.94 21.90
N ASN A 340 -10.25 -19.93 21.36
CA ASN A 340 -10.64 -19.84 19.95
C ASN A 340 -10.63 -18.39 19.46
N TYR A 341 -9.52 -17.95 18.86
CA TYR A 341 -9.33 -16.58 18.37
C TYR A 341 -8.12 -16.43 17.42
N VAL A 342 -7.94 -15.25 16.84
CA VAL A 342 -6.75 -14.85 16.08
C VAL A 342 -6.02 -13.73 16.79
N GLN A 343 -4.70 -13.74 16.74
CA GLN A 343 -3.86 -12.68 17.28
C GLN A 343 -2.84 -12.20 16.25
N ALA A 344 -2.64 -10.88 16.20
CA ALA A 344 -1.48 -10.27 15.56
C ALA A 344 -0.77 -9.38 16.57
N PHE A 345 0.53 -9.53 16.76
CA PHE A 345 1.29 -8.71 17.71
C PHE A 345 2.70 -8.41 17.21
N ILE A 346 3.17 -7.21 17.57
CA ILE A 346 4.53 -6.73 17.38
C ILE A 346 5.36 -7.32 18.51
N ALA A 347 6.33 -8.16 18.18
CA ALA A 347 7.24 -8.78 19.13
C ALA A 347 8.55 -8.02 19.23
N LEU A 348 9.24 -8.11 20.37
CA LEU A 348 10.46 -7.35 20.62
C LEU A 348 11.68 -7.84 19.81
N ASP A 349 11.55 -8.93 19.05
CA ASP A 349 12.59 -9.48 18.17
C ASP A 349 12.62 -8.83 16.78
N GLY A 350 11.73 -7.88 16.49
CA GLY A 350 11.63 -7.22 15.18
C GLY A 350 10.66 -7.91 14.21
N LEU A 351 9.83 -8.84 14.69
CA LEU A 351 8.81 -9.53 13.92
C LEU A 351 7.38 -9.20 14.37
N ILE A 352 6.44 -9.22 13.43
CA ILE A 352 5.01 -9.29 13.71
C ILE A 352 4.57 -10.73 13.54
N TYR A 353 3.97 -11.30 14.58
CA TYR A 353 3.45 -12.65 14.56
C TYR A 353 1.95 -12.62 14.31
N LEU A 354 1.49 -13.32 13.27
CA LEU A 354 0.08 -13.64 13.07
C LEU A 354 -0.13 -15.12 13.42
N GLN A 355 -1.01 -15.39 14.38
CA GLN A 355 -1.28 -16.74 14.87
C GLN A 355 -2.75 -16.93 15.18
N GLY A 356 -3.22 -18.17 15.04
CA GLY A 356 -4.52 -18.60 15.52
C GLY A 356 -4.37 -19.38 16.83
N VAL A 357 -5.39 -19.32 17.67
CA VAL A 357 -5.56 -20.23 18.81
C VAL A 357 -6.82 -21.03 18.59
N ARG A 358 -6.68 -22.35 18.64
CA ARG A 358 -7.78 -23.30 18.38
C ARG A 358 -7.80 -24.36 19.46
N ASN A 359 -8.93 -24.48 20.15
CA ASN A 359 -9.08 -25.37 21.30
C ASN A 359 -7.90 -25.23 22.29
N GLY A 360 -7.43 -23.99 22.50
CA GLY A 360 -6.33 -23.66 23.42
C GLY A 360 -4.92 -23.93 22.87
N SER A 361 -4.79 -24.43 21.64
CA SER A 361 -3.49 -24.67 21.00
C SER A 361 -3.13 -23.55 20.03
N PHE A 362 -1.89 -23.06 20.11
CA PHE A 362 -1.36 -22.07 19.19
C PHE A 362 -1.01 -22.70 17.83
N ALA A 363 -1.42 -22.03 16.76
CA ALA A 363 -1.11 -22.38 15.39
C ALA A 363 -0.47 -21.14 14.70
N PRO A 364 0.84 -21.14 14.45
CA PRO A 364 1.48 -20.04 13.73
C PRO A 364 0.92 -19.98 12.30
N ILE A 365 0.58 -18.77 11.84
CA ILE A 365 0.07 -18.56 10.48
C ILE A 365 1.19 -18.00 9.61
N ILE A 366 1.75 -16.85 9.98
CA ILE A 366 2.83 -16.18 9.25
C ILE A 366 3.55 -15.18 10.16
N GLN A 367 4.78 -14.83 9.80
CA GLN A 367 5.57 -13.78 10.45
C GLN A 367 5.98 -12.74 9.42
N TYR A 368 6.01 -11.47 9.83
CA TYR A 368 6.48 -10.36 9.00
C TYR A 368 7.61 -9.63 9.73
N SER A 369 8.76 -9.43 9.09
CA SER A 369 9.81 -8.58 9.65
C SER A 369 9.43 -7.12 9.50
N TYR A 370 9.55 -6.35 10.59
CA TYR A 370 9.32 -4.91 10.60
C TYR A 370 10.58 -4.10 10.96
N GLY A 371 11.63 -4.77 11.44
CA GLY A 371 12.88 -4.14 11.85
C GLY A 371 13.79 -5.09 12.63
N THR A 372 14.70 -4.52 13.40
CA THR A 372 15.53 -5.24 14.36
C THR A 372 14.86 -5.29 15.73
N TRP A 373 15.39 -6.12 16.62
CA TRP A 373 14.92 -6.18 18.01
C TRP A 373 15.00 -4.82 18.70
N SER A 374 14.04 -4.54 19.57
CA SER A 374 14.00 -3.33 20.40
C SER A 374 13.24 -3.57 21.69
N LEU A 375 13.72 -3.02 22.81
CA LEU A 375 13.04 -3.10 24.11
C LEU A 375 11.94 -2.06 24.27
N GLU A 376 11.97 -1.01 23.45
CA GLU A 376 10.95 0.04 23.43
C GLU A 376 10.73 0.57 22.02
N GLY A 377 9.55 1.12 21.77
CA GLY A 377 9.23 1.69 20.46
C GLY A 377 7.81 2.19 20.34
N GLU A 378 7.52 2.79 19.19
CA GLU A 378 6.20 3.26 18.81
C GLU A 378 5.88 2.77 17.40
N ALA A 379 4.66 2.27 17.20
CA ALA A 379 4.20 1.78 15.91
C ALA A 379 2.69 1.94 15.73
N LEU A 380 2.26 2.09 14.48
CA LEU A 380 0.87 1.97 14.08
C LEU A 380 0.65 0.55 13.55
N LEU A 381 -0.06 -0.28 14.31
CA LEU A 381 -0.44 -1.64 13.86
C LEU A 381 -1.88 -1.62 13.36
N THR A 382 -2.12 -2.33 12.26
CA THR A 382 -3.47 -2.62 11.79
C THR A 382 -3.64 -4.10 11.54
N LEU A 383 -4.72 -4.67 12.06
CA LEU A 383 -5.20 -6.02 11.73
C LEU A 383 -6.59 -5.93 11.11
N ILE A 384 -6.74 -6.50 9.93
CA ILE A 384 -8.01 -6.58 9.21
C ILE A 384 -8.37 -8.05 9.06
N ALA A 385 -9.59 -8.41 9.46
CA ALA A 385 -10.15 -9.73 9.26
C ALA A 385 -11.48 -9.58 8.53
N VAL A 386 -11.52 -9.97 7.25
CA VAL A 386 -12.73 -9.90 6.41
C VAL A 386 -12.84 -11.19 5.60
N ASP A 387 -14.01 -11.83 5.60
CA ASP A 387 -14.25 -13.11 4.92
C ASP A 387 -13.22 -14.19 5.33
N ASN A 388 -12.51 -14.77 4.37
CA ASN A 388 -11.40 -15.70 4.57
C ASN A 388 -10.04 -15.02 4.43
N LYS A 389 -9.93 -13.71 4.71
CA LYS A 389 -8.69 -12.93 4.60
C LYS A 389 -8.29 -12.35 5.95
N LEU A 390 -7.00 -12.48 6.26
CA LEU A 390 -6.35 -11.74 7.35
C LEU A 390 -5.26 -10.86 6.75
N THR A 391 -5.40 -9.55 6.90
CA THR A 391 -4.43 -8.57 6.38
C THR A 391 -3.77 -7.84 7.54
N VAL A 392 -2.44 -7.72 7.47
CA VAL A 392 -1.64 -7.01 8.47
C VAL A 392 -0.99 -5.79 7.81
N MET A 393 -1.08 -4.64 8.48
CA MET A 393 -0.32 -3.45 8.12
C MET A 393 0.51 -2.96 9.31
N TYR A 394 1.67 -2.39 9.02
CA TYR A 394 2.58 -1.83 10.01
C TYR A 394 3.07 -0.46 9.54
N ASN A 395 2.88 0.58 10.34
CA ASN A 395 3.21 1.96 10.01
C ASN A 395 2.64 2.40 8.65
N GLY A 396 1.41 1.96 8.34
CA GLY A 396 0.74 2.24 7.06
C GLY A 396 1.18 1.36 5.88
N ARG A 397 2.26 0.57 6.02
CA ARG A 397 2.73 -0.37 4.99
C ARG A 397 1.91 -1.66 5.04
N LEU A 398 1.42 -2.12 3.90
CA LEU A 398 0.81 -3.44 3.76
C LEU A 398 1.91 -4.53 3.90
N MET A 399 1.82 -5.35 4.94
CA MET A 399 2.80 -6.42 5.18
C MET A 399 2.45 -7.68 4.40
N GLY A 400 1.16 -8.02 4.36
CA GLY A 400 0.66 -9.16 3.61
C GLY A 400 -0.78 -9.50 3.95
N THR A 401 -1.34 -10.40 3.14
CA THR A 401 -2.69 -10.95 3.32
C THR A 401 -2.62 -12.46 3.26
N VAL A 402 -3.10 -13.11 4.31
CA VAL A 402 -3.33 -14.56 4.33
C VAL A 402 -4.71 -14.80 3.76
N THR A 403 -4.77 -15.53 2.64
CA THR A 403 -6.01 -16.04 2.05
C THR A 403 -6.30 -17.45 2.57
N ASP A 404 -7.54 -17.92 2.44
CA ASP A 404 -7.97 -19.23 2.94
C ASP A 404 -7.91 -19.38 4.46
N ALA A 405 -8.18 -18.26 5.10
CA ALA A 405 -8.45 -18.09 6.51
C ALA A 405 -9.87 -18.66 6.86
N SER A 406 -10.37 -19.66 6.13
CA SER A 406 -11.78 -20.11 6.19
C SER A 406 -12.14 -20.90 7.45
N TRP A 407 -11.14 -21.36 8.21
CA TRP A 407 -11.32 -21.97 9.52
C TRP A 407 -11.45 -20.93 10.65
N PHE A 408 -11.30 -19.64 10.36
CA PHE A 408 -11.42 -18.61 11.38
C PHE A 408 -12.87 -18.29 11.68
N MET A 409 -13.06 -18.03 12.97
CA MET A 409 -14.36 -17.91 13.58
C MET A 409 -14.88 -16.47 13.52
N LYS A 410 -16.13 -16.30 13.89
CA LYS A 410 -16.84 -15.02 13.96
C LYS A 410 -16.85 -14.59 15.43
N GLY A 411 -16.35 -13.41 15.77
CA GLY A 411 -16.26 -13.03 17.19
C GLY A 411 -15.45 -11.76 17.48
N ASP A 412 -15.19 -11.54 18.76
CA ASP A 412 -14.79 -10.26 19.32
C ASP A 412 -13.38 -9.82 18.94
N ALA A 413 -13.18 -8.52 19.04
CA ALA A 413 -11.89 -7.87 18.89
C ALA A 413 -11.44 -7.23 20.20
N GLY A 414 -10.13 -7.10 20.38
CA GLY A 414 -9.56 -6.54 21.59
C GLY A 414 -8.06 -6.29 21.48
N LEU A 415 -7.53 -5.68 22.53
CA LEU A 415 -6.11 -5.42 22.70
C LEU A 415 -5.43 -6.63 23.35
N THR A 416 -4.13 -6.80 23.12
CA THR A 416 -3.35 -7.91 23.69
C THR A 416 -1.96 -7.46 24.10
N VAL A 417 -1.51 -7.92 25.26
CA VAL A 417 -0.12 -7.78 25.75
C VAL A 417 0.48 -9.15 26.00
N PHE A 418 1.67 -9.39 25.47
CA PHE A 418 2.49 -10.58 25.71
C PHE A 418 3.64 -10.22 26.65
N SER A 419 3.79 -10.96 27.74
CA SER A 419 4.66 -10.55 28.85
C SER A 419 6.16 -10.66 28.58
N GLY A 420 6.60 -11.83 28.10
CA GLY A 420 8.01 -12.19 27.93
C GLY A 420 8.90 -12.21 29.19
N THR A 421 8.45 -11.73 30.35
CA THR A 421 9.27 -11.66 31.58
C THR A 421 8.42 -11.56 32.85
N ASN A 422 8.97 -11.99 33.99
CA ASN A 422 8.35 -11.82 35.32
C ASN A 422 8.88 -10.60 36.08
N PHE A 423 9.76 -9.80 35.46
CA PHE A 423 10.45 -8.70 36.14
C PHE A 423 9.59 -7.43 36.18
N ASP A 424 9.45 -6.83 37.37
CA ASP A 424 8.74 -5.55 37.61
C ASP A 424 7.34 -5.50 36.97
N TYR A 425 7.06 -4.58 36.04
CA TYR A 425 5.79 -4.49 35.31
C TYR A 425 5.74 -5.39 34.06
N GLY A 426 6.82 -6.10 33.77
CA GLY A 426 6.98 -7.00 32.63
C GLY A 426 6.94 -6.26 31.29
N GLN A 427 5.92 -6.53 30.47
CA GLN A 427 5.68 -5.79 29.23
C GLN A 427 4.61 -4.72 29.46
N SER A 428 4.86 -3.51 28.98
CA SER A 428 3.88 -2.43 28.91
C SER A 428 3.49 -2.11 27.46
N CYS A 429 2.20 -1.93 27.23
CA CYS A 429 1.60 -1.55 25.95
C CYS A 429 0.62 -0.40 26.17
N GLU A 430 0.96 0.80 25.70
CA GLU A 430 0.08 1.96 25.69
C GLU A 430 -0.56 2.10 24.30
N PHE A 431 -1.87 1.88 24.24
CA PHE A 431 -2.66 1.97 23.02
C PHE A 431 -3.38 3.32 22.97
N SER A 432 -3.22 4.03 21.85
CA SER A 432 -3.84 5.33 21.58
C SER A 432 -4.37 5.36 20.15
N ASP A 433 -5.25 6.33 19.86
CA ASP A 433 -5.91 6.47 18.56
C ASP A 433 -6.50 5.13 18.06
N ILE A 434 -7.19 4.42 18.95
CA ILE A 434 -7.72 3.10 18.66
C ILE A 434 -8.95 3.26 17.77
N GLN A 435 -8.84 2.72 16.57
CA GLN A 435 -9.85 2.76 15.55
C GLN A 435 -10.38 1.34 15.33
N TYR A 436 -11.68 1.16 15.58
CA TYR A 436 -12.36 -0.09 15.31
C TYR A 436 -13.42 0.12 14.25
N PHE A 437 -13.28 -0.55 13.11
CA PHE A 437 -14.20 -0.46 11.99
C PHE A 437 -14.82 -1.83 11.74
N VAL A 438 -16.14 -1.89 11.75
CA VAL A 438 -16.91 -3.11 11.48
C VAL A 438 -17.50 -2.99 10.09
N PHE A 439 -17.13 -3.91 9.21
CA PHE A 439 -17.67 -3.95 7.85
C PHE A 439 -19.13 -4.38 7.90
N ASP A 440 -19.97 -3.75 7.09
CA ASP A 440 -21.31 -4.26 6.90
C ASP A 440 -21.20 -5.61 6.18
N ALA A 441 -21.93 -6.60 6.69
CA ALA A 441 -22.04 -7.86 5.97
C ALA A 441 -22.64 -7.51 4.61
N GLU A 442 -21.99 -7.90 3.52
CA GLU A 442 -22.74 -8.01 2.27
C GLU A 442 -23.92 -8.92 2.60
N ASP A 443 -25.14 -8.45 2.32
CA ASP A 443 -26.32 -9.28 2.22
C ASP A 443 -26.06 -10.26 1.07
N SER A 444 -25.19 -11.23 1.30
CA SER A 444 -25.01 -12.40 0.46
C SER A 444 -26.39 -13.00 0.39
N GLY A 445 -27.02 -12.87 -0.78
CA GLY A 445 -28.42 -13.20 -1.04
C GLY A 445 -28.73 -14.67 -0.81
N ALA A 446 -28.71 -15.09 0.46
CA ALA A 446 -29.28 -16.32 0.95
C ALA A 446 -30.77 -16.08 1.17
N SER A 447 -31.49 -15.83 0.07
CA SER A 447 -32.87 -16.31 -0.03
C SER A 447 -32.79 -17.84 -0.11
N GLY A 448 -32.63 -18.48 1.03
CA GLY A 448 -32.68 -19.92 1.21
C GLY A 448 -33.89 -20.26 2.06
N SER A 449 -35.02 -20.45 1.37
CA SER A 449 -36.31 -20.98 1.83
C SER A 449 -36.21 -22.15 2.81
#